data_AF-A0A386HQS1-F1
#
_entry.id   AF-A0A386HQS1-F1
#
_cell.length_a   1.000
_cell.length_b   1.000
_cell.length_c   1.000
_cell.angle_alpha   90.00
_cell.angle_beta   90.00
_cell.angle_gamma   90.00
#
_symmetry.space_group_name_H-M   'P 1'
#
loop_
_entity.id
_entity.type
_entity.pdbx_description
1 polymer ?
#
loop_
_entity_poly.entity_id
_entity_poly.type
_entity_poly.pdbx_seq_one_letter_code
_entity_poly.pdbx_strand_id
1 'polypeptide(L)'
;MGKNKNIYKTIRQVAALVMLSFVCYSCNKTFDKLPESVLDKTQVYRDVNDADAAIIGIYGQVMGIADKYIILNELRGDLMDVTPNADKYLNEINTESVSQDNPYSDPRPFYTIIMNCNDALANFKLMVKDNRMTQADFDLRYSAVGGIRSWLYLQLGIQFGSIPYITSSLDNVNDIKNQANYPRLSFDQLLDSLTQFTESLPYQTPFPAGTSLLTTVDGYATDKFFLPIKCLLGDLYLWKGDYVQAAANYHYMMNYADILYPAMNSEQWYETYKIAYTGNINGANWSNIFTQPYGERYSNYEIMWDLPFDQSFSPKNPFIKLFYNSAGGYLLKPSQLAINNWTAQTRNDNTPGDFRGNGASYKIVGGQPIINKFVSNYSPLLPFATNDKWILYRAATLHFHFAEAAIRAGQTELAYGFLNWGLKYTLDPEHLGTAHDSRDVTNIEQSFGAPFDFDARQGDFPSFRSPWYRNNGINGRVSLPLEIIDSSKYYDTTSLPRQFLNASSQDSLELNMENYLVNSSALELAFEGDRWPDLLRIALRREKEQPGSGVAFLQAKISAKFIAAGEPGLAATVSAKLAEPKNWFLKFDWN
;
A
#
# COMPACT_ATOMS: atom_id res chain seq x y z
N MET A 1 12.99 87.43 -26.11
CA MET A 1 13.84 86.92 -25.02
C MET A 1 13.22 87.32 -23.69
N GLY A 2 12.75 86.38 -22.86
CA GLY A 2 12.16 86.73 -21.56
C GLY A 2 11.34 85.65 -20.83
N LYS A 3 10.95 84.54 -21.49
CA LYS A 3 10.11 83.50 -20.85
C LYS A 3 10.83 82.21 -20.41
N ASN A 4 12.12 82.03 -20.73
CA ASN A 4 12.84 80.79 -20.39
C ASN A 4 13.69 80.84 -19.12
N LYS A 5 13.75 81.95 -18.34
CA LYS A 5 14.55 81.98 -17.10
C LYS A 5 13.82 81.49 -15.84
N ASN A 6 12.49 81.48 -15.81
CA ASN A 6 11.74 81.07 -14.61
C ASN A 6 11.53 79.55 -14.51
N ILE A 7 11.51 78.82 -15.63
CA ILE A 7 11.32 77.36 -15.62
C ILE A 7 12.54 76.64 -15.03
N TYR A 8 13.77 77.09 -15.34
CA TYR A 8 14.98 76.48 -14.78
C TYR A 8 15.22 76.79 -13.30
N LYS A 9 14.62 77.86 -12.75
CA LYS A 9 14.72 78.21 -11.33
C LYS A 9 13.80 77.34 -10.48
N THR A 10 12.58 77.07 -10.97
CA THR A 10 11.62 76.17 -10.32
C THR A 10 12.07 74.71 -10.39
N ILE A 11 12.66 74.27 -11.51
CA ILE A 11 13.20 72.90 -11.62
C ILE A 11 14.40 72.68 -10.71
N ARG A 12 15.28 73.68 -10.52
CA ARG A 12 16.41 73.58 -9.55
C ARG A 12 15.94 73.55 -8.08
N GLN A 13 14.87 74.25 -7.74
CA GLN A 13 14.33 74.25 -6.36
C GLN A 13 13.55 72.96 -6.05
N VAL A 14 12.86 72.38 -7.02
CA VAL A 14 12.17 71.08 -6.86
C VAL A 14 13.17 69.92 -6.86
N ALA A 15 14.22 69.96 -7.69
CA ALA A 15 15.28 68.95 -7.67
C ALA A 15 16.09 68.97 -6.37
N ALA A 16 16.30 70.14 -5.75
CA ALA A 16 16.99 70.26 -4.47
C ALA A 16 16.12 69.80 -3.26
N LEU A 17 14.79 69.90 -3.34
CA LEU A 17 13.87 69.42 -2.30
C LEU A 17 13.60 67.91 -2.38
N VAL A 18 13.69 67.31 -3.58
CA VAL A 18 13.58 65.86 -3.78
C VAL A 18 14.91 65.14 -3.49
N MET A 19 16.06 65.83 -3.57
CA MET A 19 17.37 65.26 -3.16
C MET A 19 17.68 65.39 -1.67
N LEU A 20 16.93 66.21 -0.90
CA LEU A 20 17.15 66.36 0.55
C LEU A 20 16.25 65.44 1.41
N SER A 21 15.37 64.65 0.80
CA SER A 21 14.55 63.64 1.48
C SER A 21 15.18 62.24 1.48
N PHE A 22 16.41 62.10 0.95
CA PHE A 22 17.13 60.83 0.84
C PHE A 22 18.27 60.64 1.86
N VAL A 23 18.39 61.48 2.89
CA VAL A 23 19.47 61.37 3.90
C VAL A 23 18.89 61.33 5.31
N CYS A 24 18.23 60.23 5.67
CA CYS A 24 18.02 59.80 7.06
C CYS A 24 17.71 58.29 7.20
N TYR A 25 18.11 57.44 6.25
CA TYR A 25 18.18 55.99 6.48
C TYR A 25 19.60 55.63 6.91
N SER A 26 19.82 55.68 8.23
CA SER A 26 20.93 55.00 8.88
C SER A 26 20.69 53.49 8.75
N CYS A 27 21.67 52.77 8.20
CA CYS A 27 21.68 51.32 8.08
C CYS A 27 21.56 50.66 9.46
N ASN A 28 20.37 50.22 9.83
CA ASN A 28 20.20 49.08 10.71
C ASN A 28 19.90 47.85 9.85
N LYS A 29 20.94 47.04 9.67
CA LYS A 29 20.94 45.60 9.36
C LYS A 29 19.71 45.05 8.59
N THR A 30 19.93 44.86 7.29
CA THR A 30 19.76 43.57 6.58
C THR A 30 18.54 42.71 6.91
N PHE A 31 17.61 42.67 5.95
CA PHE A 31 16.88 41.47 5.51
C PHE A 31 16.38 40.53 6.62
N ASP A 32 15.29 40.90 7.29
CA ASP A 32 14.31 39.90 7.73
C ASP A 32 13.56 39.41 6.47
N LYS A 33 14.24 38.57 5.67
CA LYS A 33 13.51 37.63 4.83
C LYS A 33 12.98 36.59 5.81
N LEU A 34 11.71 36.75 6.24
CA LEU A 34 10.98 35.66 6.89
C LEU A 34 11.19 34.40 6.03
N PRO A 35 11.52 33.24 6.64
CA PRO A 35 11.73 32.03 5.87
C PRO A 35 10.49 31.77 5.00
N GLU A 36 10.72 31.59 3.71
CA GLU A 36 9.74 31.47 2.64
C GLU A 36 9.04 30.09 2.68
N SER A 37 8.59 29.66 3.86
CA SER A 37 7.87 28.40 4.09
C SER A 37 7.04 28.31 5.37
N VAL A 38 6.96 29.33 6.22
CA VAL A 38 6.05 29.31 7.38
C VAL A 38 4.92 30.28 7.12
N LEU A 39 3.86 29.80 6.46
CA LEU A 39 2.56 30.48 6.58
C LEU A 39 2.23 30.58 8.06
N ASP A 40 1.87 31.78 8.52
CA ASP A 40 1.44 32.02 9.90
C ASP A 40 0.34 31.01 10.27
N LYS A 41 0.53 30.23 11.35
CA LYS A 41 -0.40 29.18 11.80
C LYS A 41 -1.83 29.72 11.98
N THR A 42 -1.99 31.00 12.26
CA THR A 42 -3.30 31.66 12.35
C THR A 42 -4.04 31.80 11.01
N GLN A 43 -3.32 31.69 9.88
CA GLN A 43 -3.86 31.81 8.52
C GLN A 43 -4.19 30.47 7.86
N VAL A 44 -3.81 29.33 8.45
CA VAL A 44 -3.87 27.99 7.81
C VAL A 44 -5.01 27.10 8.31
N TYR A 45 -5.75 27.50 9.35
CA TYR A 45 -6.81 26.68 9.94
C TYR A 45 -8.08 27.47 10.26
N ARG A 46 -8.47 28.48 9.47
CA ARG A 46 -9.55 29.40 9.86
C ARG A 46 -10.94 28.77 9.74
N ASP A 47 -11.12 27.84 8.81
CA ASP A 47 -12.38 27.15 8.56
C ASP A 47 -12.16 25.73 8.02
N VAL A 48 -13.28 25.05 7.74
CA VAL A 48 -13.31 23.67 7.25
C VAL A 48 -12.58 23.49 5.91
N ASN A 49 -12.56 24.49 5.03
CA ASN A 49 -11.88 24.42 3.74
C ASN A 49 -10.36 24.51 3.90
N ASP A 50 -9.90 25.38 4.82
CA ASP A 50 -8.49 25.46 5.20
C ASP A 50 -8.00 24.09 5.74
N ALA A 51 -8.83 23.41 6.55
CA ALA A 51 -8.54 22.06 7.03
C ALA A 51 -8.48 21.02 5.90
N ASP A 52 -9.38 21.08 4.91
CA ASP A 52 -9.33 20.20 3.73
C ASP A 52 -8.06 20.42 2.92
N ALA A 53 -7.67 21.68 2.69
CA ALA A 53 -6.44 22.03 2.01
C ALA A 53 -5.20 21.48 2.74
N ALA A 54 -5.18 21.54 4.07
CA ALA A 54 -4.10 20.95 4.88
C ALA A 54 -4.01 19.42 4.70
N ILE A 55 -5.16 18.73 4.64
CA ILE A 55 -5.20 17.28 4.42
C ILE A 55 -4.68 16.93 3.02
N ILE A 56 -5.16 17.61 1.98
CA ILE A 56 -4.67 17.41 0.61
C ILE A 56 -3.17 17.68 0.52
N GLY A 57 -2.67 18.71 1.21
CA GLY A 57 -1.24 18.99 1.32
C GLY A 57 -0.44 17.84 1.94
N ILE A 58 -0.95 17.21 3.00
CA ILE A 58 -0.33 16.03 3.64
C ILE A 58 -0.25 14.86 2.66
N TYR A 59 -1.36 14.53 1.98
CA TYR A 59 -1.37 13.44 0.99
C TYR A 59 -0.47 13.75 -0.22
N GLY A 60 -0.37 15.01 -0.64
CA GLY A 60 0.61 15.45 -1.64
C GLY A 60 2.06 15.23 -1.21
N GLN A 61 2.38 15.36 0.08
CA GLN A 61 3.70 15.01 0.60
C GLN A 61 3.93 13.50 0.65
N VAL A 62 2.90 12.68 0.92
CA VAL A 62 2.97 11.21 0.84
C VAL A 62 3.36 10.76 -0.57
N MET A 63 2.85 11.41 -1.61
CA MET A 63 3.29 11.13 -2.99
C MET A 63 4.79 11.40 -3.20
N GLY A 64 5.38 12.33 -2.44
CA GLY A 64 6.81 12.66 -2.50
C GLY A 64 7.74 11.56 -1.95
N ILE A 65 7.19 10.55 -1.29
CA ILE A 65 7.94 9.38 -0.79
C ILE A 65 7.59 8.09 -1.54
N ALA A 66 6.84 8.15 -2.64
CA ALA A 66 6.40 6.99 -3.41
C ALA A 66 7.57 6.11 -3.89
N ASP A 67 8.67 6.73 -4.33
CA ASP A 67 9.89 6.04 -4.74
C ASP A 67 10.51 5.24 -3.60
N LYS A 68 10.72 5.88 -2.44
CA LYS A 68 11.31 5.28 -1.24
C LYS A 68 10.44 4.15 -0.72
N TYR A 69 9.12 4.34 -0.70
CA TYR A 69 8.19 3.31 -0.28
C TYR A 69 8.35 2.04 -1.13
N ILE A 70 8.29 2.15 -2.46
CA ILE A 70 8.41 0.98 -3.33
C ILE A 70 9.82 0.36 -3.24
N ILE A 71 10.88 1.16 -3.21
CA ILE A 71 12.25 0.65 -3.09
C ILE A 71 12.42 -0.15 -1.79
N LEU A 72 12.02 0.42 -0.65
CA LEU A 72 12.21 -0.22 0.65
C LEU A 72 11.34 -1.47 0.81
N ASN A 73 10.16 -1.51 0.20
CA ASN A 73 9.23 -2.62 0.33
C ASN A 73 9.37 -3.71 -0.75
N GLU A 74 10.05 -3.46 -1.86
CA GLU A 74 10.21 -4.44 -2.94
C GLU A 74 11.66 -4.85 -3.21
N LEU A 75 12.61 -3.91 -3.19
CA LEU A 75 14.01 -4.22 -3.55
C LEU A 75 14.73 -5.06 -2.49
N ARG A 76 14.30 -4.93 -1.23
CA ARG A 76 14.71 -5.81 -0.13
C ARG A 76 14.14 -7.22 -0.28
N GLY A 77 13.03 -7.35 -0.98
CA GLY A 77 12.39 -8.63 -1.30
C GLY A 77 13.12 -9.41 -2.41
N ASP A 78 12.48 -10.48 -2.87
CA ASP A 78 13.00 -11.44 -3.85
C ASP A 78 12.57 -11.16 -5.31
N LEU A 79 11.57 -10.28 -5.51
CA LEU A 79 10.94 -10.10 -6.83
C LEU A 79 11.56 -9.00 -7.68
N MET A 80 12.21 -8.01 -7.06
CA MET A 80 12.86 -6.89 -7.75
C MET A 80 14.39 -7.02 -7.67
N ASP A 81 15.07 -6.51 -8.70
CA ASP A 81 16.52 -6.51 -8.78
C ASP A 81 17.05 -5.21 -9.41
N VAL A 82 18.33 -4.94 -9.22
CA VAL A 82 19.02 -3.76 -9.76
C VAL A 82 19.42 -3.96 -11.22
N THR A 83 19.48 -2.87 -11.98
CA THR A 83 20.10 -2.84 -13.30
C THR A 83 21.57 -2.40 -13.19
N PRO A 84 22.36 -2.52 -14.27
CA PRO A 84 23.70 -1.92 -14.32
C PRO A 84 23.73 -0.39 -14.15
N ASN A 85 22.59 0.29 -14.29
CA ASN A 85 22.49 1.74 -14.12
C ASN A 85 22.20 2.14 -12.66
N ALA A 86 21.91 1.17 -11.79
CA ALA A 86 21.61 1.43 -10.38
C ALA A 86 22.80 2.08 -9.68
N ASP A 87 22.53 3.06 -8.84
CA ASP A 87 23.55 3.67 -7.99
C ASP A 87 24.03 2.69 -6.89
N LYS A 88 25.11 3.06 -6.20
CA LYS A 88 25.64 2.23 -5.11
C LYS A 88 24.60 2.00 -3.99
N TYR A 89 23.71 2.94 -3.76
CA TYR A 89 22.78 2.92 -2.64
C TYR A 89 21.64 1.93 -2.90
N LEU A 90 21.15 1.83 -4.13
CA LEU A 90 20.21 0.77 -4.53
C LEU A 90 20.85 -0.62 -4.45
N ASN A 91 22.13 -0.74 -4.83
CA ASN A 91 22.87 -2.00 -4.68
C ASN A 91 22.98 -2.41 -3.19
N GLU A 92 23.21 -1.46 -2.30
CA GLU A 92 23.25 -1.72 -0.86
C GLU A 92 21.89 -2.16 -0.30
N ILE A 93 20.77 -1.54 -0.74
CA ILE A 93 19.42 -2.02 -0.39
C ILE A 93 19.23 -3.45 -0.90
N ASN A 94 19.52 -3.71 -2.18
CA ASN A 94 19.32 -5.02 -2.82
C ASN A 94 20.05 -6.16 -2.10
N THR A 95 21.22 -5.86 -1.54
CA THR A 95 22.15 -6.84 -0.94
C THR A 95 22.17 -6.83 0.60
N GLU A 96 21.18 -6.18 1.22
CA GLU A 96 21.06 -6.03 2.68
C GLU A 96 22.37 -5.50 3.31
N SER A 97 22.97 -4.48 2.69
CA SER A 97 24.26 -3.90 3.06
C SER A 97 24.21 -2.39 3.29
N VAL A 98 23.02 -1.87 3.60
CA VAL A 98 22.68 -0.45 3.66
C VAL A 98 23.66 0.34 4.51
N SER A 99 24.31 1.33 3.88
CA SER A 99 25.20 2.26 4.57
C SER A 99 24.39 3.31 5.36
N GLN A 100 25.06 3.98 6.28
CA GLN A 100 24.44 5.02 7.11
C GLN A 100 24.03 6.26 6.28
N ASP A 101 24.77 6.58 5.22
CA ASP A 101 24.53 7.72 4.32
C ASP A 101 23.54 7.40 3.18
N ASN A 102 22.89 6.24 3.21
CA ASN A 102 22.01 5.80 2.13
C ASN A 102 20.71 6.65 2.08
N PRO A 103 20.47 7.41 1.00
CA PRO A 103 19.35 8.35 0.93
C PRO A 103 17.98 7.66 0.83
N TYR A 104 17.94 6.39 0.41
CA TYR A 104 16.69 5.63 0.33
C TYR A 104 16.24 5.12 1.70
N SER A 105 17.18 4.94 2.64
CA SER A 105 16.90 4.57 4.03
C SER A 105 16.85 5.75 5.00
N ASP A 106 16.78 6.98 4.49
CA ASP A 106 16.63 8.17 5.33
C ASP A 106 15.18 8.23 5.90
N PRO A 107 14.99 8.19 7.23
CA PRO A 107 13.65 8.26 7.83
C PRO A 107 13.06 9.68 7.80
N ARG A 108 13.85 10.74 7.62
CA ARG A 108 13.42 12.15 7.78
C ARG A 108 12.25 12.56 6.88
N PRO A 109 12.14 12.12 5.61
CA PRO A 109 10.97 12.41 4.79
C PRO A 109 9.66 11.90 5.40
N PHE A 110 9.64 10.68 5.95
CA PHE A 110 8.45 10.13 6.62
C PHE A 110 8.08 10.95 7.85
N TYR A 111 9.06 11.30 8.69
CA TYR A 111 8.80 12.12 9.88
C TYR A 111 8.36 13.54 9.56
N THR A 112 8.82 14.11 8.44
CA THR A 112 8.36 15.42 7.99
C THR A 112 6.84 15.42 7.78
N ILE A 113 6.31 14.36 7.16
CA ILE A 113 4.87 14.19 6.96
C ILE A 113 4.17 13.93 8.29
N ILE A 114 4.73 13.08 9.16
CA ILE A 114 4.18 12.79 10.49
C ILE A 114 4.03 14.06 11.34
N MET A 115 4.99 14.96 11.31
CA MET A 115 4.89 16.23 12.04
C MET A 115 3.79 17.12 11.48
N ASN A 116 3.61 17.19 10.15
CA ASN A 116 2.51 17.93 9.55
C ASN A 116 1.16 17.31 9.94
N CYS A 117 1.11 15.97 10.06
CA CYS A 117 -0.05 15.30 10.64
C CYS A 117 -0.27 15.71 12.10
N ASN A 118 0.79 15.77 12.93
CA ASN A 118 0.68 16.17 14.33
C ASN A 118 0.18 17.62 14.48
N ASP A 119 0.68 18.55 13.65
CA ASP A 119 0.22 19.94 13.62
C ASP A 119 -1.25 20.02 13.20
N ALA A 120 -1.65 19.34 12.12
CA ALA A 120 -3.05 19.32 11.67
C ALA A 120 -3.99 18.74 12.74
N LEU A 121 -3.63 17.61 13.35
CA LEU A 121 -4.43 16.99 14.41
C LEU A 121 -4.58 17.89 15.65
N ALA A 122 -3.53 18.65 16.00
CA ALA A 122 -3.59 19.61 17.10
C ALA A 122 -4.49 20.80 16.75
N ASN A 123 -4.38 21.34 15.54
CA ASN A 123 -5.17 22.49 15.09
C ASN A 123 -6.65 22.14 14.88
N PHE A 124 -6.99 20.94 14.40
CA PHE A 124 -8.38 20.51 14.28
C PHE A 124 -9.09 20.50 15.65
N LYS A 125 -8.39 20.10 16.72
CA LYS A 125 -8.94 20.16 18.09
C LYS A 125 -9.22 21.60 18.52
N LEU A 126 -8.35 22.54 18.16
CA LEU A 126 -8.56 23.97 18.41
C LEU A 126 -9.72 24.52 17.59
N MET A 127 -9.85 24.12 16.32
CA MET A 127 -10.95 24.56 15.46
C MET A 127 -12.32 24.18 16.03
N VAL A 128 -12.48 22.96 16.55
CA VAL A 128 -13.71 22.55 17.24
C VAL A 128 -13.93 23.37 18.50
N LYS A 129 -12.89 23.51 19.34
CA LYS A 129 -12.96 24.28 20.59
C LYS A 129 -13.39 25.74 20.35
N ASP A 130 -12.92 26.33 19.26
CA ASP A 130 -13.17 27.72 18.88
C ASP A 130 -14.42 27.90 18.01
N ASN A 131 -15.23 26.84 17.81
CA ASN A 131 -16.43 26.83 16.95
C ASN A 131 -16.18 27.18 15.47
N ARG A 132 -14.97 26.91 14.96
CA ARG A 132 -14.60 27.06 13.53
C ARG A 132 -14.88 25.79 12.71
N MET A 133 -15.13 24.67 13.38
CA MET A 133 -15.41 23.35 12.78
C MET A 133 -16.45 22.63 13.64
N THR A 134 -17.37 21.92 13.00
CA THR A 134 -18.34 21.08 13.73
C THR A 134 -17.68 19.80 14.24
N GLN A 135 -18.27 19.14 15.25
CA GLN A 135 -17.76 17.83 15.71
C GLN A 135 -17.78 16.78 14.59
N ALA A 136 -18.84 16.75 13.78
CA ALA A 136 -18.94 15.83 12.66
C ALA A 136 -17.83 16.07 11.62
N ASP A 137 -17.58 17.32 11.26
CA ASP A 137 -16.49 17.68 10.34
C ASP A 137 -15.10 17.33 10.90
N PHE A 138 -14.92 17.51 12.21
CA PHE A 138 -13.71 17.11 12.91
C PHE A 138 -13.51 15.61 12.87
N ASP A 139 -14.54 14.81 13.13
CA ASP A 139 -14.41 13.36 13.21
C ASP A 139 -13.87 12.78 11.89
N LEU A 140 -14.37 13.27 10.74
CA LEU A 140 -13.89 12.85 9.43
C LEU A 140 -12.42 13.24 9.20
N ARG A 141 -12.07 14.51 9.45
CA ARG A 141 -10.75 15.10 9.15
C ARG A 141 -9.67 14.61 10.08
N TYR A 142 -9.98 14.54 11.36
CA TYR A 142 -9.10 13.99 12.39
C TYR A 142 -8.77 12.54 12.08
N SER A 143 -9.75 11.75 11.62
CA SER A 143 -9.52 10.36 11.26
C SER A 143 -8.73 10.20 9.97
N ALA A 144 -9.00 11.03 8.94
CA ALA A 144 -8.24 11.02 7.69
C ALA A 144 -6.73 11.27 7.90
N VAL A 145 -6.39 12.23 8.77
CA VAL A 145 -4.99 12.54 9.14
C VAL A 145 -4.43 11.52 10.12
N GLY A 146 -5.24 11.07 11.08
CA GLY A 146 -4.85 10.08 12.07
C GLY A 146 -4.45 8.76 11.42
N GLY A 147 -5.25 8.27 10.47
CA GLY A 147 -5.00 7.04 9.73
C GLY A 147 -3.69 7.08 8.94
N ILE A 148 -3.45 8.14 8.17
CA ILE A 148 -2.20 8.25 7.40
C ILE A 148 -0.98 8.40 8.30
N ARG A 149 -1.09 9.10 9.44
CA ARG A 149 -0.03 9.16 10.44
C ARG A 149 0.32 7.78 11.01
N SER A 150 -0.71 6.99 11.36
CA SER A 150 -0.52 5.62 11.84
C SER A 150 0.18 4.75 10.79
N TRP A 151 -0.23 4.86 9.53
CA TRP A 151 0.41 4.12 8.43
C TRP A 151 1.87 4.53 8.22
N LEU A 152 2.20 5.82 8.24
CA LEU A 152 3.58 6.29 8.13
C LEU A 152 4.47 5.71 9.24
N TYR A 153 3.96 5.65 10.47
CA TYR A 153 4.67 5.00 11.57
C TYR A 153 4.81 3.50 11.38
N LEU A 154 3.78 2.82 10.88
CA LEU A 154 3.87 1.39 10.54
C LEU A 154 4.98 1.14 9.51
N GLN A 155 5.04 1.95 8.45
CA GLN A 155 6.11 1.84 7.43
C GLN A 155 7.51 2.01 8.04
N LEU A 156 7.68 2.99 8.93
CA LEU A 156 8.94 3.16 9.66
C LEU A 156 9.25 1.97 10.58
N GLY A 157 8.25 1.44 11.28
CA GLY A 157 8.40 0.27 12.15
C GLY A 157 8.86 -0.98 11.39
N ILE A 158 8.23 -1.24 10.24
CA ILE A 158 8.59 -2.35 9.33
C ILE A 158 10.05 -2.24 8.90
N GLN A 159 10.51 -1.04 8.56
CA GLN A 159 11.85 -0.86 8.00
C GLN A 159 12.93 -0.81 9.08
N PHE A 160 12.69 -0.16 10.22
CA PHE A 160 13.73 0.14 11.20
C PHE A 160 13.60 -0.61 12.53
N GLY A 161 12.48 -1.28 12.78
CA GLY A 161 12.20 -2.06 13.98
C GLY A 161 11.96 -1.20 15.22
N SER A 162 12.94 -0.41 15.64
CA SER A 162 12.83 0.50 16.80
C SER A 162 13.01 1.96 16.41
N ILE A 163 11.97 2.77 16.66
CA ILE A 163 11.88 4.15 16.18
C ILE A 163 11.33 5.11 17.26
N PRO A 164 11.65 6.41 17.20
CA PRO A 164 10.97 7.44 17.99
C PRO A 164 9.48 7.52 17.70
N TYR A 165 8.62 7.49 18.72
CA TYR A 165 7.18 7.69 18.56
C TYR A 165 6.75 9.04 19.12
N ILE A 166 6.28 9.94 18.25
CA ILE A 166 6.14 11.37 18.54
C ILE A 166 4.77 11.84 18.07
N THR A 167 3.90 12.12 19.02
CA THR A 167 2.50 12.50 18.73
C THR A 167 2.19 13.96 19.04
N SER A 168 3.15 14.70 19.61
CA SER A 168 3.05 16.13 19.86
C SER A 168 3.41 16.93 18.61
N SER A 169 2.78 18.10 18.45
CA SER A 169 3.27 19.11 17.52
C SER A 169 4.65 19.57 17.99
N LEU A 170 5.66 19.44 17.14
CA LEU A 170 6.99 19.98 17.38
C LEU A 170 7.18 21.21 16.51
N ASP A 171 7.90 22.21 17.03
CA ASP A 171 8.29 23.37 16.22
C ASP A 171 9.48 23.03 15.27
N ASN A 172 10.25 21.96 15.54
CA ASN A 172 11.38 21.54 14.72
C ASN A 172 11.55 20.00 14.64
N VAL A 173 11.75 19.46 13.42
CA VAL A 173 12.01 18.03 13.14
C VAL A 173 13.26 17.49 13.82
N ASN A 174 14.24 18.35 14.11
CA ASN A 174 15.49 17.90 14.70
C ASN A 174 15.39 17.61 16.20
N ASP A 175 14.31 18.05 16.85
CA ASP A 175 14.07 17.79 18.28
C ASP A 175 13.87 16.29 18.56
N ILE A 176 13.55 15.51 17.51
CA ILE A 176 13.43 14.05 17.50
C ILE A 176 14.73 13.36 17.93
N LYS A 177 15.90 14.00 17.80
CA LYS A 177 17.19 13.46 18.27
C LYS A 177 17.26 13.32 19.80
N ASN A 178 16.44 14.05 20.56
CA ASN A 178 16.51 14.05 22.00
C ASN A 178 15.80 12.82 22.61
N GLN A 179 16.54 11.72 22.78
CA GLN A 179 16.02 10.47 23.37
C GLN A 179 15.47 10.62 24.79
N ALA A 180 15.91 11.64 25.55
CA ALA A 180 15.35 11.90 26.88
C ALA A 180 13.91 12.42 26.80
N ASN A 181 13.54 13.07 25.69
CA ASN A 181 12.21 13.61 25.45
C ASN A 181 11.35 12.70 24.57
N TYR A 182 11.97 11.90 23.69
CA TYR A 182 11.31 11.03 22.72
C TYR A 182 11.95 9.63 22.70
N PRO A 183 11.60 8.75 23.66
CA PRO A 183 12.14 7.39 23.69
C PRO A 183 11.73 6.62 22.44
N ARG A 184 12.59 5.71 21.99
CA ARG A 184 12.26 4.79 20.91
C ARG A 184 11.36 3.68 21.43
N LEU A 185 10.33 3.36 20.68
CA LEU A 185 9.54 2.15 20.90
C LEU A 185 10.16 0.98 20.14
N SER A 186 10.09 -0.22 20.69
CA SER A 186 10.29 -1.44 19.89
C SER A 186 9.14 -1.60 18.89
N PHE A 187 9.29 -2.51 17.92
CA PHE A 187 8.24 -2.68 16.91
C PHE A 187 6.93 -3.16 17.54
N ASP A 188 7.00 -4.12 18.47
CA ASP A 188 5.82 -4.61 19.20
C ASP A 188 5.12 -3.48 19.99
N GLN A 189 5.89 -2.65 20.71
CA GLN A 189 5.35 -1.51 21.46
C GLN A 189 4.76 -0.43 20.55
N LEU A 190 5.36 -0.23 19.37
CA LEU A 190 4.82 0.65 18.35
C LEU A 190 3.50 0.10 17.84
N LEU A 191 3.41 -1.18 17.49
CA LEU A 191 2.17 -1.82 17.03
C LEU A 191 1.05 -1.67 18.06
N ASP A 192 1.33 -1.85 19.34
CA ASP A 192 0.36 -1.60 20.41
C ASP A 192 -0.15 -0.15 20.42
N SER A 193 0.79 0.81 20.34
CA SER A 193 0.48 2.24 20.32
C SER A 193 -0.33 2.66 19.09
N LEU A 194 0.03 2.13 17.92
CA LEU A 194 -0.65 2.40 16.66
C LEU A 194 -2.04 1.78 16.63
N THR A 195 -2.19 0.56 17.13
CA THR A 195 -3.49 -0.13 17.21
C THR A 195 -4.44 0.66 18.10
N GLN A 196 -4.01 0.98 19.32
CA GLN A 196 -4.81 1.74 20.28
C GLN A 196 -5.23 3.12 19.71
N PHE A 197 -4.29 3.85 19.09
CA PHE A 197 -4.61 5.15 18.52
C PHE A 197 -5.57 5.03 17.33
N THR A 198 -5.34 4.07 16.44
CA THR A 198 -6.17 3.88 15.22
C THR A 198 -7.59 3.43 15.57
N GLU A 199 -7.75 2.56 16.58
CA GLU A 199 -9.06 2.18 17.13
C GLU A 199 -9.83 3.38 17.73
N SER A 200 -9.10 4.33 18.32
CA SER A 200 -9.69 5.52 18.92
C SER A 200 -10.12 6.59 17.91
N LEU A 201 -9.79 6.41 16.62
CA LEU A 201 -10.19 7.37 15.59
C LEU A 201 -11.72 7.41 15.50
N PRO A 202 -12.34 8.61 15.55
CA PRO A 202 -13.79 8.75 15.64
C PRO A 202 -14.53 8.34 14.36
N TYR A 203 -13.84 8.22 13.22
CA TYR A 203 -14.43 7.81 11.95
C TYR A 203 -13.56 6.78 11.23
N GLN A 204 -14.09 5.60 10.96
CA GLN A 204 -13.34 4.47 10.37
C GLN A 204 -14.04 3.86 9.14
N THR A 205 -15.12 4.47 8.69
CA THR A 205 -16.05 3.92 7.69
C THR A 205 -16.07 4.83 6.44
N PRO A 206 -16.85 4.55 5.37
CA PRO A 206 -16.88 5.42 4.20
C PRO A 206 -17.27 6.83 4.57
N PHE A 207 -16.61 7.83 3.99
CA PHE A 207 -17.02 9.21 4.16
C PHE A 207 -18.47 9.42 3.71
N PRO A 208 -19.26 10.21 4.47
CA PRO A 208 -20.66 10.44 4.12
C PRO A 208 -20.76 11.24 2.83
N ALA A 209 -21.74 10.90 1.98
CA ALA A 209 -22.00 11.65 0.76
C ALA A 209 -22.23 13.14 1.06
N GLY A 210 -21.61 14.01 0.26
CA GLY A 210 -21.74 15.47 0.41
C GLY A 210 -20.76 16.13 1.39
N THR A 211 -19.87 15.38 2.05
CA THR A 211 -18.73 16.00 2.74
C THR A 211 -17.79 16.69 1.75
N SER A 212 -17.18 17.82 2.14
CA SER A 212 -16.25 18.56 1.29
C SER A 212 -14.92 17.81 1.04
N LEU A 213 -14.61 16.77 1.82
CA LEU A 213 -13.50 15.87 1.55
C LEU A 213 -13.71 15.01 0.30
N LEU A 214 -14.97 14.74 -0.08
CA LEU A 214 -15.33 14.01 -1.30
C LEU A 214 -15.60 15.03 -2.41
N THR A 215 -14.55 15.34 -3.17
CA THR A 215 -14.54 16.40 -4.16
C THR A 215 -13.67 16.02 -5.35
N THR A 216 -13.38 16.96 -6.24
CA THR A 216 -12.43 16.82 -7.32
C THR A 216 -11.31 17.82 -7.14
N VAL A 217 -10.08 17.33 -7.08
CA VAL A 217 -8.85 18.15 -7.03
C VAL A 217 -8.07 17.89 -8.30
N ASP A 218 -7.81 18.93 -9.07
CA ASP A 218 -7.05 18.87 -10.33
C ASP A 218 -7.58 17.85 -11.37
N GLY A 219 -8.90 17.59 -11.34
CA GLY A 219 -9.56 16.63 -12.23
C GLY A 219 -9.64 15.20 -11.69
N TYR A 220 -9.09 14.94 -10.50
CA TYR A 220 -9.11 13.64 -9.84
C TYR A 220 -10.12 13.63 -8.69
N ALA A 221 -11.01 12.63 -8.68
CA ALA A 221 -11.93 12.41 -7.57
C ALA A 221 -11.15 11.96 -6.33
N THR A 222 -11.49 12.51 -5.16
CA THR A 222 -10.75 12.25 -3.91
C THR A 222 -11.27 11.05 -3.12
N ASP A 223 -12.30 10.34 -3.60
CA ASP A 223 -12.95 9.25 -2.87
C ASP A 223 -12.02 8.06 -2.58
N LYS A 224 -10.93 7.92 -3.33
CA LYS A 224 -9.87 6.91 -3.13
C LYS A 224 -8.53 7.49 -2.68
N PHE A 225 -8.43 8.78 -2.37
CA PHE A 225 -7.18 9.38 -1.90
C PHE A 225 -6.84 8.94 -0.48
N PHE A 226 -7.87 8.74 0.35
CA PHE A 226 -7.71 8.56 1.78
C PHE A 226 -7.52 7.10 2.14
N LEU A 227 -6.60 6.84 3.06
CA LEU A 227 -6.30 5.50 3.55
C LEU A 227 -7.56 4.82 4.14
N PRO A 228 -7.91 3.59 3.70
CA PRO A 228 -8.98 2.80 4.30
C PRO A 228 -8.59 2.35 5.71
N ILE A 229 -9.12 3.01 6.74
CA ILE A 229 -8.73 2.78 8.14
C ILE A 229 -8.98 1.33 8.60
N LYS A 230 -10.03 0.68 8.08
CA LYS A 230 -10.28 -0.74 8.36
C LYS A 230 -9.21 -1.67 7.77
N CYS A 231 -8.68 -1.39 6.58
CA CYS A 231 -7.53 -2.14 6.07
C CYS A 231 -6.32 -1.98 7.00
N LEU A 232 -6.02 -0.75 7.42
CA LEU A 232 -4.90 -0.49 8.34
C LEU A 232 -5.09 -1.16 9.70
N LEU A 233 -6.29 -1.15 10.28
CA LEU A 233 -6.57 -1.90 11.51
C LEU A 233 -6.35 -3.39 11.31
N GLY A 234 -6.82 -3.94 10.19
CA GLY A 234 -6.55 -5.33 9.81
C GLY A 234 -5.05 -5.63 9.78
N ASP A 235 -4.26 -4.76 9.12
CA ASP A 235 -2.82 -4.92 9.01
C ASP A 235 -2.12 -4.84 10.37
N LEU A 236 -2.50 -3.87 11.21
CA LEU A 236 -1.95 -3.72 12.56
C LEU A 236 -2.21 -4.97 13.42
N TYR A 237 -3.42 -5.52 13.37
CA TYR A 237 -3.74 -6.76 14.07
C TYR A 237 -3.04 -7.98 13.47
N LEU A 238 -2.88 -8.04 12.14
CA LEU A 238 -2.15 -9.10 11.47
C LEU A 238 -0.67 -9.12 11.89
N TRP A 239 -0.04 -7.93 11.99
CA TRP A 239 1.32 -7.78 12.52
C TRP A 239 1.43 -8.20 14.00
N LYS A 240 0.40 -7.91 14.81
CA LYS A 240 0.35 -8.34 16.22
C LYS A 240 0.09 -9.83 16.42
N GLY A 241 -0.34 -10.54 15.38
CA GLY A 241 -0.77 -11.93 15.45
C GLY A 241 -2.17 -12.12 16.05
N ASP A 242 -3.00 -11.08 16.09
CA ASP A 242 -4.42 -11.19 16.44
C ASP A 242 -5.23 -11.42 15.16
N TYR A 243 -5.25 -12.67 14.72
CA TYR A 243 -5.82 -13.03 13.43
C TYR A 243 -7.35 -12.89 13.37
N VAL A 244 -8.04 -13.01 14.49
CA VAL A 244 -9.50 -12.84 14.52
C VAL A 244 -9.85 -11.36 14.36
N GLN A 245 -9.16 -10.45 15.06
CA GLN A 245 -9.39 -9.01 14.88
C GLN A 245 -8.92 -8.53 13.50
N ALA A 246 -7.83 -9.10 12.98
CA ALA A 246 -7.39 -8.82 11.62
C ALA A 246 -8.49 -9.21 10.60
N ALA A 247 -8.95 -10.46 10.66
CA ALA A 247 -10.00 -10.98 9.80
C ALA A 247 -11.30 -10.17 9.90
N ALA A 248 -11.69 -9.71 11.10
CA ALA A 248 -12.88 -8.88 11.29
C ALA A 248 -12.81 -7.54 10.53
N ASN A 249 -11.66 -6.86 10.58
CA ASN A 249 -11.49 -5.60 9.89
C ASN A 249 -11.40 -5.78 8.36
N TYR A 250 -10.75 -6.86 7.90
CA TYR A 250 -10.71 -7.19 6.48
C TYR A 250 -12.07 -7.63 5.93
N HIS A 251 -12.81 -8.47 6.68
CA HIS A 251 -14.16 -8.92 6.32
C HIS A 251 -15.12 -7.75 6.12
N TYR A 252 -15.02 -6.72 6.98
CA TYR A 252 -15.76 -5.47 6.80
C TYR A 252 -15.48 -4.83 5.44
N MET A 253 -14.21 -4.76 5.03
CA MET A 253 -13.83 -4.16 3.73
C MET A 253 -14.16 -5.05 2.53
N MET A 254 -14.14 -6.37 2.72
CA MET A 254 -14.58 -7.35 1.72
C MET A 254 -16.09 -7.23 1.42
N ASN A 255 -16.89 -6.85 2.42
CA ASN A 255 -18.34 -6.61 2.28
C ASN A 255 -18.69 -5.11 2.14
N TYR A 256 -17.71 -4.26 1.86
CA TYR A 256 -17.91 -2.81 1.78
C TYR A 256 -18.93 -2.37 0.72
N ALA A 257 -19.13 -3.21 -0.30
CA ALA A 257 -20.14 -3.03 -1.33
C ALA A 257 -21.56 -2.90 -0.76
N ASP A 258 -21.87 -3.53 0.38
CA ASP A 258 -23.17 -3.45 1.05
C ASP A 258 -23.51 -2.02 1.48
N ILE A 259 -22.48 -1.24 1.79
CA ILE A 259 -22.61 0.16 2.21
C ILE A 259 -22.68 1.08 1.00
N LEU A 260 -21.83 0.84 -0.01
CA LEU A 260 -21.76 1.66 -1.22
C LEU A 260 -22.98 1.45 -2.14
N TYR A 261 -23.55 0.24 -2.15
CA TYR A 261 -24.63 -0.18 -3.04
C TYR A 261 -25.74 -0.90 -2.24
N PRO A 262 -26.49 -0.17 -1.39
CA PRO A 262 -27.42 -0.77 -0.42
C PRO A 262 -28.64 -1.46 -1.04
N ALA A 263 -28.88 -1.28 -2.35
CA ALA A 263 -29.90 -2.02 -3.08
C ALA A 263 -29.52 -3.50 -3.30
N MET A 264 -28.24 -3.85 -3.15
CA MET A 264 -27.72 -5.23 -3.18
C MET A 264 -28.14 -6.03 -4.43
N ASN A 265 -28.23 -5.36 -5.58
CA ASN A 265 -28.79 -5.94 -6.81
C ASN A 265 -28.09 -5.46 -8.09
N SER A 266 -26.93 -4.82 -7.96
CA SER A 266 -26.15 -4.30 -9.08
C SER A 266 -24.87 -5.10 -9.31
N GLU A 267 -24.29 -4.98 -10.50
CA GLU A 267 -22.95 -5.52 -10.78
C GLU A 267 -21.94 -4.97 -9.76
N GLN A 268 -21.94 -3.66 -9.51
CA GLN A 268 -21.02 -3.03 -8.57
C GLN A 268 -21.08 -3.67 -7.17
N TRP A 269 -22.28 -4.07 -6.73
CA TRP A 269 -22.46 -4.74 -5.44
C TRP A 269 -21.82 -6.14 -5.39
N TYR A 270 -21.90 -6.88 -6.48
CA TYR A 270 -21.30 -8.21 -6.58
C TYR A 270 -19.79 -8.18 -6.85
N GLU A 271 -19.25 -7.09 -7.42
CA GLU A 271 -17.85 -7.03 -7.85
C GLU A 271 -16.91 -6.30 -6.87
N THR A 272 -17.37 -5.19 -6.26
CA THR A 272 -16.49 -4.28 -5.49
C THR A 272 -15.86 -5.00 -4.30
N TYR A 273 -14.53 -5.11 -4.34
CA TYR A 273 -13.65 -5.71 -3.33
C TYR A 273 -13.91 -7.18 -3.03
N LYS A 274 -14.45 -7.94 -4.00
CA LYS A 274 -14.77 -9.37 -3.84
C LYS A 274 -13.97 -10.31 -4.75
N ILE A 275 -13.05 -9.79 -5.57
CA ILE A 275 -12.30 -10.58 -6.58
C ILE A 275 -13.26 -11.47 -7.38
N ALA A 276 -14.31 -10.84 -7.90
CA ALA A 276 -15.38 -11.52 -8.63
C ALA A 276 -15.09 -11.57 -10.14
N TYR A 277 -15.98 -12.20 -10.91
CA TYR A 277 -15.83 -12.29 -12.36
C TYR A 277 -16.36 -11.05 -13.08
N THR A 278 -15.44 -10.25 -13.62
CA THR A 278 -15.74 -9.30 -14.70
C THR A 278 -14.74 -9.47 -15.85
N GLY A 279 -15.23 -9.48 -17.08
CA GLY A 279 -14.37 -9.63 -18.26
C GLY A 279 -13.34 -8.50 -18.45
N ASN A 280 -13.49 -7.38 -17.73
CA ASN A 280 -12.66 -6.19 -17.88
C ASN A 280 -11.35 -6.22 -17.08
N ILE A 281 -11.26 -7.03 -16.01
CA ILE A 281 -10.06 -7.14 -15.16
C ILE A 281 -9.70 -8.60 -14.80
N ASN A 282 -10.22 -9.57 -15.56
CA ASN A 282 -9.92 -11.00 -15.41
C ASN A 282 -9.23 -11.56 -16.67
N GLY A 283 -8.57 -12.71 -16.51
CA GLY A 283 -7.83 -13.37 -17.57
C GLY A 283 -6.77 -12.44 -18.19
N ALA A 284 -6.74 -12.37 -19.52
CA ALA A 284 -5.83 -11.49 -20.25
C ALA A 284 -6.01 -9.99 -19.94
N ASN A 285 -7.17 -9.59 -19.44
CA ASN A 285 -7.48 -8.20 -19.11
C ASN A 285 -7.09 -7.82 -17.68
N TRP A 286 -6.50 -8.72 -16.88
CA TRP A 286 -6.06 -8.43 -15.52
C TRP A 286 -5.20 -7.17 -15.42
N SER A 287 -4.32 -6.91 -16.39
CA SER A 287 -3.48 -5.72 -16.37
C SER A 287 -4.26 -4.38 -16.43
N ASN A 288 -5.54 -4.40 -16.83
CA ASN A 288 -6.39 -3.20 -16.86
C ASN A 288 -6.52 -2.51 -15.50
N ILE A 289 -6.36 -3.24 -14.39
CA ILE A 289 -6.27 -2.67 -13.04
C ILE A 289 -5.22 -1.53 -13.02
N PHE A 290 -4.07 -1.77 -13.64
CA PHE A 290 -2.94 -0.85 -13.68
C PHE A 290 -2.99 0.09 -14.89
N THR A 291 -3.41 -0.39 -16.06
CA THR A 291 -3.32 0.39 -17.31
C THR A 291 -4.46 1.37 -17.51
N GLN A 292 -5.66 1.12 -16.96
CA GLN A 292 -6.79 2.02 -17.14
C GLN A 292 -6.57 3.35 -16.40
N PRO A 293 -7.17 4.45 -16.89
CA PRO A 293 -7.07 5.76 -16.23
C PRO A 293 -7.56 5.76 -14.78
N TYR A 294 -7.14 6.76 -14.01
CA TYR A 294 -7.65 7.02 -12.67
C TYR A 294 -9.18 7.11 -12.68
N GLY A 295 -9.84 6.46 -11.73
CA GLY A 295 -11.31 6.49 -11.60
C GLY A 295 -12.07 5.63 -12.61
N GLU A 296 -11.38 4.80 -13.42
CA GLU A 296 -12.07 3.85 -14.31
C GLU A 296 -12.89 2.86 -13.48
N ARG A 297 -14.12 2.60 -13.95
CA ARG A 297 -15.16 1.87 -13.22
C ARG A 297 -14.73 0.47 -12.79
N TYR A 298 -14.18 -0.33 -13.71
CA TYR A 298 -13.85 -1.74 -13.43
C TYR A 298 -12.59 -1.88 -12.61
N SER A 299 -11.55 -1.08 -12.87
CA SER A 299 -10.36 -1.04 -12.03
C SER A 299 -10.70 -0.65 -10.59
N ASN A 300 -11.70 0.22 -10.39
CA ASN A 300 -12.20 0.60 -9.07
C ASN A 300 -13.01 -0.50 -8.34
N TYR A 301 -13.36 -1.62 -8.99
CA TYR A 301 -13.81 -2.81 -8.26
C TYR A 301 -12.68 -3.44 -7.44
N GLU A 302 -11.41 -3.16 -7.78
CA GLU A 302 -10.26 -3.64 -7.02
C GLU A 302 -9.55 -2.53 -6.23
N ILE A 303 -9.42 -1.34 -6.80
CA ILE A 303 -8.64 -0.25 -6.19
C ILE A 303 -9.38 0.34 -4.98
N MET A 304 -8.69 0.34 -3.84
CA MET A 304 -9.21 0.83 -2.56
C MET A 304 -8.56 2.15 -2.14
N TRP A 305 -7.28 2.30 -2.47
CA TRP A 305 -6.48 3.47 -2.15
C TRP A 305 -5.46 3.71 -3.27
N ASP A 306 -5.55 4.87 -3.91
CA ASP A 306 -4.59 5.30 -4.91
C ASP A 306 -4.41 6.82 -4.95
N LEU A 307 -3.22 7.24 -5.41
CA LEU A 307 -2.85 8.66 -5.54
C LEU A 307 -2.43 8.96 -6.98
N PRO A 308 -3.01 9.96 -7.65
CA PRO A 308 -2.72 10.27 -9.04
C PRO A 308 -1.43 11.06 -9.20
N PHE A 309 -0.63 10.74 -10.21
CA PHE A 309 0.43 11.62 -10.71
C PHE A 309 -0.08 12.40 -11.91
N ASP A 310 0.27 13.68 -11.97
CA ASP A 310 -0.13 14.55 -13.07
C ASP A 310 1.08 15.22 -13.74
N GLN A 311 1.04 15.33 -15.06
CA GLN A 311 2.07 15.98 -15.85
C GLN A 311 2.19 17.49 -15.61
N SER A 312 1.19 18.13 -15.02
CA SER A 312 1.15 19.57 -14.73
C SER A 312 1.61 19.87 -13.30
N PHE A 313 1.48 18.93 -12.37
CA PHE A 313 1.74 19.13 -10.94
C PHE A 313 2.95 18.33 -10.43
N SER A 314 3.50 18.73 -9.29
CA SER A 314 4.56 17.99 -8.60
C SER A 314 3.97 17.20 -7.42
N PRO A 315 4.49 16.01 -7.10
CA PRO A 315 5.60 15.32 -7.77
C PRO A 315 5.19 14.68 -9.10
N LYS A 316 6.13 14.58 -10.03
CA LYS A 316 5.98 13.75 -11.25
C LYS A 316 6.08 12.28 -10.88
N ASN A 317 5.51 11.39 -11.70
CA ASN A 317 5.62 9.94 -11.52
C ASN A 317 7.10 9.52 -11.42
N PRO A 318 7.60 9.15 -10.22
CA PRO A 318 9.00 8.81 -10.04
C PRO A 318 9.34 7.42 -10.61
N PHE A 319 8.33 6.57 -10.81
CA PHE A 319 8.50 5.20 -11.27
C PHE A 319 8.99 5.09 -12.72
N ILE A 320 8.75 6.12 -13.54
CA ILE A 320 9.31 6.22 -14.89
C ILE A 320 10.84 6.15 -14.84
N LYS A 321 11.47 6.93 -13.94
CA LYS A 321 12.93 6.91 -13.76
C LYS A 321 13.39 5.58 -13.16
N LEU A 322 12.63 4.99 -12.24
CA LEU A 322 13.02 3.72 -11.63
C LEU A 322 12.98 2.56 -12.63
N PHE A 323 11.96 2.48 -13.49
CA PHE A 323 11.65 1.26 -14.22
C PHE A 323 11.73 1.35 -15.75
N TYR A 324 11.65 2.54 -16.36
CA TYR A 324 11.59 2.64 -17.84
C TYR A 324 12.97 2.86 -18.48
N ASN A 325 13.32 2.03 -19.47
CA ASN A 325 14.69 1.89 -20.00
C ASN A 325 15.16 2.89 -21.04
N SER A 326 14.34 3.86 -21.42
CA SER A 326 14.73 4.93 -22.34
C SER A 326 14.47 6.34 -21.81
N ALA A 327 14.15 6.49 -20.52
CA ALA A 327 13.74 7.76 -19.90
C ALA A 327 14.83 8.43 -19.04
N GLY A 328 16.11 8.16 -19.30
CA GLY A 328 17.22 8.65 -18.45
C GLY A 328 17.27 7.97 -17.07
N GLY A 329 16.68 6.78 -16.96
CA GLY A 329 16.54 5.98 -15.74
C GLY A 329 16.80 4.49 -15.97
N TYR A 330 15.86 3.65 -15.51
CA TYR A 330 15.95 2.19 -15.45
C TYR A 330 17.01 1.71 -14.47
N LEU A 331 16.73 1.99 -13.20
CA LEU A 331 17.56 1.62 -12.07
C LEU A 331 17.17 0.23 -11.54
N LEU A 332 15.90 -0.16 -11.69
CA LEU A 332 15.31 -1.37 -11.13
C LEU A 332 14.54 -2.13 -12.21
N LYS A 333 14.54 -3.46 -12.10
CA LYS A 333 13.93 -4.40 -13.04
C LYS A 333 13.27 -5.55 -12.26
N PRO A 334 12.36 -6.33 -12.86
CA PRO A 334 11.97 -7.61 -12.27
C PRO A 334 13.21 -8.51 -12.11
N SER A 335 13.29 -9.23 -10.99
CA SER A 335 14.32 -10.24 -10.79
C SER A 335 14.09 -11.41 -11.75
N GLN A 336 15.16 -12.14 -12.08
CA GLN A 336 15.03 -13.33 -12.92
C GLN A 336 14.13 -14.39 -12.24
N LEU A 337 14.13 -14.45 -10.91
CA LEU A 337 13.21 -15.30 -10.14
C LEU A 337 11.75 -14.93 -10.40
N ALA A 338 11.39 -13.64 -10.33
CA ALA A 338 10.02 -13.20 -10.59
C ALA A 338 9.56 -13.57 -12.00
N ILE A 339 10.40 -13.32 -13.02
CA ILE A 339 10.13 -13.75 -14.40
C ILE A 339 9.90 -15.26 -14.46
N ASN A 340 10.81 -16.04 -13.85
CA ASN A 340 10.71 -17.49 -13.82
C ASN A 340 9.40 -17.97 -13.19
N ASN A 341 8.97 -17.37 -12.09
CA ASN A 341 7.74 -17.72 -11.39
C ASN A 341 6.52 -17.68 -12.31
N TRP A 342 6.36 -16.64 -13.15
CA TRP A 342 5.27 -16.57 -14.12
C TRP A 342 5.48 -17.50 -15.32
N THR A 343 6.71 -17.60 -15.86
CA THR A 343 6.98 -18.46 -17.03
C THR A 343 6.83 -19.95 -16.73
N ALA A 344 7.02 -20.36 -15.47
CA ALA A 344 6.85 -21.74 -15.01
C ALA A 344 5.38 -22.13 -14.85
N GLN A 345 4.45 -21.18 -14.85
CA GLN A 345 3.03 -21.49 -14.77
C GLN A 345 2.53 -22.11 -16.07
N THR A 346 1.42 -22.83 -16.00
CA THR A 346 0.65 -23.29 -17.15
C THR A 346 -0.82 -23.07 -16.84
N ARG A 347 -1.52 -22.38 -17.72
CA ARG A 347 -2.96 -22.10 -17.55
C ARG A 347 -3.80 -23.35 -17.76
N ASN A 348 -5.07 -23.30 -17.35
CA ASN A 348 -6.02 -24.39 -17.49
C ASN A 348 -6.30 -24.80 -18.96
N ASP A 349 -6.02 -23.93 -19.93
CA ASP A 349 -6.09 -24.20 -21.37
C ASP A 349 -4.80 -24.86 -21.93
N ASN A 350 -3.88 -25.26 -21.05
CA ASN A 350 -2.54 -25.80 -21.37
C ASN A 350 -1.59 -24.81 -22.03
N THR A 351 -1.89 -23.51 -22.03
CA THR A 351 -0.97 -22.49 -22.52
C THR A 351 0.11 -22.21 -21.47
N PRO A 352 1.41 -22.30 -21.83
CA PRO A 352 2.49 -21.92 -20.92
C PRO A 352 2.45 -20.44 -20.53
N GLY A 353 2.77 -20.16 -19.28
CA GLY A 353 2.82 -18.83 -18.69
C GLY A 353 1.59 -18.46 -17.86
N ASP A 354 1.59 -17.22 -17.38
CA ASP A 354 0.57 -16.61 -16.53
C ASP A 354 0.18 -15.25 -17.12
N PHE A 355 -1.12 -14.91 -17.11
CA PHE A 355 -1.60 -13.61 -17.59
C PHE A 355 -1.03 -12.42 -16.81
N ARG A 356 -0.53 -12.64 -15.59
CA ARG A 356 0.10 -11.62 -14.74
C ARG A 356 1.55 -11.36 -15.11
N GLY A 357 2.18 -12.21 -15.92
CA GLY A 357 3.58 -12.11 -16.29
C GLY A 357 3.86 -11.10 -17.41
N ASN A 358 4.41 -11.59 -18.53
CA ASN A 358 4.87 -10.76 -19.64
C ASN A 358 3.71 -10.00 -20.31
N GLY A 359 3.88 -8.69 -20.50
CA GLY A 359 2.87 -7.76 -21.00
C GLY A 359 1.96 -7.18 -19.92
N ALA A 360 2.00 -7.72 -18.69
CA ALA A 360 1.20 -7.29 -17.56
C ALA A 360 2.10 -6.73 -16.44
N SER A 361 2.58 -7.54 -15.50
CA SER A 361 3.44 -7.05 -14.40
C SER A 361 4.80 -6.56 -14.88
N TYR A 362 5.35 -7.21 -15.91
CA TYR A 362 6.57 -6.78 -16.59
C TYR A 362 6.39 -6.84 -18.11
N LYS A 363 7.23 -6.14 -18.88
CA LYS A 363 7.29 -6.29 -20.35
C LYS A 363 8.71 -6.14 -20.87
N ILE A 364 8.98 -6.66 -22.06
CA ILE A 364 10.26 -6.49 -22.74
C ILE A 364 10.23 -5.21 -23.59
N VAL A 365 11.16 -4.28 -23.34
CA VAL A 365 11.38 -3.09 -24.18
C VAL A 365 12.85 -3.08 -24.60
N GLY A 366 13.15 -3.02 -25.89
CA GLY A 366 14.53 -3.01 -26.38
C GLY A 366 15.38 -4.21 -25.90
N GLY A 367 14.76 -5.38 -25.71
CA GLY A 367 15.44 -6.60 -25.21
C GLY A 367 15.64 -6.65 -23.69
N GLN A 368 15.18 -5.65 -22.95
CA GLN A 368 15.32 -5.58 -21.49
C GLN A 368 13.95 -5.68 -20.79
N PRO A 369 13.84 -6.44 -19.69
CA PRO A 369 12.61 -6.52 -18.93
C PRO A 369 12.42 -5.30 -18.03
N ILE A 370 11.30 -4.60 -18.18
CA ILE A 370 10.92 -3.48 -17.31
C ILE A 370 9.72 -3.85 -16.44
N ILE A 371 9.66 -3.30 -15.22
CA ILE A 371 8.45 -3.35 -14.40
C ILE A 371 7.40 -2.47 -15.06
N ASN A 372 6.22 -3.01 -15.36
CA ASN A 372 5.24 -2.35 -16.22
C ASN A 372 4.04 -1.76 -15.45
N LYS A 373 3.72 -2.26 -14.24
CA LYS A 373 2.56 -1.81 -13.45
C LYS A 373 2.48 -0.29 -13.22
N PHE A 374 3.64 0.39 -13.13
CA PHE A 374 3.73 1.82 -12.81
C PHE A 374 4.04 2.74 -14.00
N VAL A 375 4.25 2.15 -15.18
CA VAL A 375 4.75 2.85 -16.37
C VAL A 375 4.06 2.34 -17.64
N SER A 376 2.92 1.68 -17.48
CA SER A 376 2.20 1.03 -18.58
C SER A 376 1.75 2.04 -19.64
N ASN A 377 1.36 3.23 -19.18
CA ASN A 377 0.90 4.35 -20.01
C ASN A 377 2.02 5.29 -20.46
N TYR A 378 3.25 5.10 -19.97
CA TYR A 378 4.37 5.95 -20.36
C TYR A 378 4.82 5.67 -21.80
N SER A 379 5.02 6.73 -22.58
CA SER A 379 5.57 6.67 -23.92
C SER A 379 6.81 7.54 -24.05
N PRO A 380 7.96 7.00 -24.49
CA PRO A 380 9.17 7.80 -24.69
C PRO A 380 9.03 8.82 -25.84
N LEU A 381 8.01 8.69 -26.70
CA LEU A 381 7.68 9.68 -27.73
C LEU A 381 6.99 10.93 -27.13
N LEU A 382 6.43 10.81 -25.93
CA LEU A 382 5.76 11.88 -25.20
C LEU A 382 6.35 11.98 -23.78
N PRO A 383 7.65 12.31 -23.63
CA PRO A 383 8.36 12.17 -22.37
C PRO A 383 7.84 13.05 -21.22
N PHE A 384 7.03 14.08 -21.55
CA PHE A 384 6.39 14.96 -20.58
C PHE A 384 5.02 14.45 -20.12
N ALA A 385 4.43 13.45 -20.79
CA ALA A 385 3.18 12.83 -20.39
C ALA A 385 3.45 11.78 -19.30
N THR A 386 3.56 12.26 -18.06
CA THR A 386 3.90 11.44 -16.89
C THR A 386 2.70 11.08 -16.03
N ASN A 387 1.47 11.23 -16.56
CA ASN A 387 0.25 10.93 -15.82
C ASN A 387 0.16 9.43 -15.56
N ASP A 388 -0.11 9.05 -14.31
CA ASP A 388 -0.40 7.68 -13.91
C ASP A 388 -1.03 7.68 -12.51
N LYS A 389 -1.13 6.53 -11.87
CA LYS A 389 -1.59 6.40 -10.49
C LYS A 389 -0.70 5.48 -9.68
N TRP A 390 -0.54 5.80 -8.41
CA TRP A 390 0.11 4.94 -7.42
C TRP A 390 -0.96 4.23 -6.62
N ILE A 391 -1.19 2.95 -6.93
CA ILE A 391 -2.08 2.09 -6.16
C ILE A 391 -1.33 1.65 -4.90
N LEU A 392 -1.93 1.91 -3.74
CA LEU A 392 -1.37 1.63 -2.42
C LEU A 392 -2.10 0.50 -1.70
N TYR A 393 -3.36 0.27 -2.05
CA TYR A 393 -4.13 -0.85 -1.53
C TYR A 393 -5.20 -1.25 -2.53
N ARG A 394 -5.33 -2.55 -2.79
CA ARG A 394 -6.38 -3.12 -3.64
C ARG A 394 -6.95 -4.40 -3.05
N ALA A 395 -8.05 -4.88 -3.63
CA ALA A 395 -8.75 -6.04 -3.12
C ALA A 395 -7.86 -7.30 -3.08
N ALA A 396 -6.89 -7.50 -3.98
CA ALA A 396 -5.99 -8.64 -3.86
C ALA A 396 -5.16 -8.59 -2.57
N THR A 397 -4.57 -7.44 -2.20
CA THR A 397 -3.85 -7.25 -0.92
C THR A 397 -4.76 -7.58 0.25
N LEU A 398 -6.00 -7.06 0.24
CA LEU A 398 -7.03 -7.38 1.23
C LEU A 398 -7.28 -8.90 1.35
N HIS A 399 -7.40 -9.60 0.22
CA HIS A 399 -7.68 -11.04 0.19
C HIS A 399 -6.51 -11.87 0.68
N PHE A 400 -5.27 -11.50 0.35
CA PHE A 400 -4.10 -12.19 0.87
C PHE A 400 -3.96 -12.00 2.37
N HIS A 401 -4.14 -10.78 2.88
CA HIS A 401 -4.04 -10.53 4.31
C HIS A 401 -5.18 -11.20 5.09
N PHE A 402 -6.40 -11.20 4.56
CA PHE A 402 -7.51 -11.98 5.13
C PHE A 402 -7.21 -13.49 5.08
N ALA A 403 -6.75 -14.02 3.95
CA ALA A 403 -6.44 -15.44 3.81
C ALA A 403 -5.33 -15.87 4.78
N GLU A 404 -4.35 -15.01 5.04
CA GLU A 404 -3.34 -15.30 6.06
C GLU A 404 -3.95 -15.34 7.47
N ALA A 405 -4.76 -14.35 7.83
CA ALA A 405 -5.48 -14.36 9.09
C ALA A 405 -6.36 -15.61 9.24
N ALA A 406 -7.06 -16.01 8.18
CA ALA A 406 -7.87 -17.21 8.13
C ALA A 406 -7.04 -18.48 8.32
N ILE A 407 -5.89 -18.64 7.62
CA ILE A 407 -4.98 -19.77 7.81
C ILE A 407 -4.56 -19.88 9.28
N ARG A 408 -4.12 -18.77 9.89
CA ARG A 408 -3.65 -18.75 11.27
C ARG A 408 -4.77 -18.86 12.32
N ALA A 409 -6.02 -18.67 11.92
CA ALA A 409 -7.20 -18.93 12.73
C ALA A 409 -7.79 -20.34 12.49
N GLY A 410 -7.10 -21.22 11.75
CA GLY A 410 -7.54 -22.59 11.44
C GLY A 410 -8.59 -22.68 10.32
N GLN A 411 -8.91 -21.58 9.64
CA GLN A 411 -9.87 -21.48 8.54
C GLN A 411 -9.21 -21.73 7.18
N THR A 412 -8.45 -22.83 7.07
CA THR A 412 -7.59 -23.12 5.91
C THR A 412 -8.38 -23.41 4.63
N GLU A 413 -9.56 -24.03 4.72
CA GLU A 413 -10.44 -24.26 3.57
C GLU A 413 -10.98 -22.95 2.99
N LEU A 414 -11.36 -22.01 3.86
CA LEU A 414 -11.80 -20.68 3.45
C LEU A 414 -10.69 -19.92 2.73
N ALA A 415 -9.48 -19.92 3.31
CA ALA A 415 -8.30 -19.32 2.68
C ALA A 415 -7.97 -19.99 1.33
N TYR A 416 -8.08 -21.31 1.26
CA TYR A 416 -7.89 -22.07 0.03
C TYR A 416 -8.86 -21.60 -1.07
N GLY A 417 -10.12 -21.36 -0.74
CA GLY A 417 -11.12 -20.83 -1.68
C GLY A 417 -10.74 -19.46 -2.23
N PHE A 418 -10.35 -18.52 -1.37
CA PHE A 418 -9.92 -17.19 -1.80
C PHE A 418 -8.68 -17.21 -2.68
N LEU A 419 -7.70 -18.07 -2.39
CA LEU A 419 -6.48 -18.17 -3.19
C LEU A 419 -6.69 -18.90 -4.52
N ASN A 420 -7.63 -19.85 -4.58
CA ASN A 420 -7.87 -20.68 -5.76
C ASN A 420 -9.03 -20.18 -6.64
N TRP A 421 -10.08 -20.99 -6.78
CA TRP A 421 -11.20 -20.82 -7.73
C TRP A 421 -12.45 -20.26 -7.06
N GLY A 422 -12.28 -19.64 -5.90
CA GLY A 422 -13.32 -18.93 -5.20
C GLY A 422 -14.19 -19.80 -4.30
N LEU A 423 -14.97 -19.12 -3.47
CA LEU A 423 -15.70 -19.73 -2.37
C LEU A 423 -16.76 -20.74 -2.81
N LYS A 424 -17.55 -20.39 -3.83
CA LYS A 424 -18.61 -21.27 -4.33
C LYS A 424 -18.05 -22.61 -4.78
N TYR A 425 -16.94 -22.59 -5.53
CA TYR A 425 -16.29 -23.79 -6.01
C TYR A 425 -15.72 -24.61 -4.86
N THR A 426 -15.01 -23.97 -3.93
CA THR A 426 -14.30 -24.67 -2.85
C THR A 426 -15.24 -25.24 -1.78
N LEU A 427 -16.30 -24.51 -1.43
CA LEU A 427 -17.21 -24.89 -0.35
C LEU A 427 -18.34 -25.82 -0.84
N ASP A 428 -18.26 -26.28 -2.08
CA ASP A 428 -19.14 -27.30 -2.64
C ASP A 428 -18.43 -28.67 -2.66
N PRO A 429 -18.91 -29.65 -1.88
CA PRO A 429 -18.27 -30.96 -1.77
C PRO A 429 -18.38 -31.83 -3.04
N GLU A 430 -19.24 -31.49 -4.00
CA GLU A 430 -19.40 -32.23 -5.25
C GLU A 430 -19.17 -31.35 -6.50
N HIS A 431 -18.34 -30.29 -6.40
CA HIS A 431 -18.04 -29.35 -7.49
C HIS A 431 -17.48 -30.00 -8.78
N LEU A 432 -17.06 -31.27 -8.73
CA LEU A 432 -16.62 -32.06 -9.89
C LEU A 432 -17.79 -32.74 -10.64
N GLY A 433 -19.03 -32.53 -10.20
CA GLY A 433 -20.26 -33.10 -10.76
C GLY A 433 -21.03 -32.15 -11.68
N THR A 434 -21.74 -32.69 -12.67
CA THR A 434 -22.33 -31.97 -13.81
C THR A 434 -23.69 -31.28 -13.55
N ALA A 435 -24.08 -30.97 -12.31
CA ALA A 435 -25.42 -30.42 -12.03
C ALA A 435 -25.49 -29.39 -10.87
N HIS A 436 -24.60 -28.39 -10.86
CA HIS A 436 -24.54 -27.33 -9.83
C HIS A 436 -25.88 -26.61 -9.60
N ASP A 437 -26.57 -26.17 -10.66
CA ASP A 437 -27.68 -25.19 -10.54
C ASP A 437 -29.03 -25.78 -10.10
N SER A 438 -29.11 -27.10 -9.85
CA SER A 438 -30.38 -27.83 -9.62
C SER A 438 -30.51 -28.54 -8.28
N ARG A 439 -29.53 -28.39 -7.38
CA ARG A 439 -29.48 -29.10 -6.09
C ARG A 439 -29.61 -28.17 -4.89
N ASP A 440 -29.96 -28.75 -3.75
CA ASP A 440 -30.06 -28.02 -2.49
C ASP A 440 -28.67 -27.63 -1.97
N VAL A 441 -28.35 -26.34 -2.06
CA VAL A 441 -27.11 -25.74 -1.53
C VAL A 441 -27.30 -25.05 -0.19
N THR A 442 -28.41 -25.32 0.53
CA THR A 442 -28.74 -24.63 1.79
C THR A 442 -27.64 -24.73 2.84
N ASN A 443 -26.84 -25.80 2.82
CA ASN A 443 -25.77 -26.11 3.80
C ASN A 443 -24.36 -26.23 3.17
N ILE A 444 -24.19 -25.87 1.90
CA ILE A 444 -22.90 -25.88 1.18
C ILE A 444 -22.70 -24.52 0.49
N GLU A 445 -21.56 -24.28 -0.14
CA GLU A 445 -21.23 -22.99 -0.80
C GLU A 445 -21.17 -21.78 0.17
N GLN A 446 -21.01 -22.02 1.48
CA GLN A 446 -20.97 -20.96 2.50
C GLN A 446 -20.08 -21.36 3.68
N SER A 447 -19.52 -20.37 4.37
CA SER A 447 -18.78 -20.52 5.61
C SER A 447 -19.51 -19.83 6.76
N PHE A 448 -19.20 -20.22 8.00
CA PHE A 448 -19.92 -19.79 9.19
C PHE A 448 -18.99 -19.28 10.28
N GLY A 449 -19.54 -18.44 11.16
CA GLY A 449 -18.86 -17.91 12.33
C GLY A 449 -18.08 -16.65 12.03
N ALA A 450 -18.61 -15.50 12.46
CA ALA A 450 -17.94 -14.22 12.27
C ALA A 450 -16.54 -14.20 12.90
N PRO A 451 -15.52 -13.63 12.23
CA PRO A 451 -15.57 -12.89 10.96
C PRO A 451 -15.29 -13.72 9.69
N PHE A 452 -15.50 -15.04 9.75
CA PHE A 452 -15.21 -15.99 8.68
C PHE A 452 -16.46 -16.44 7.92
N ASP A 453 -17.59 -15.77 8.11
CA ASP A 453 -18.86 -16.07 7.45
C ASP A 453 -18.96 -15.42 6.06
N PHE A 454 -19.10 -16.25 5.03
CA PHE A 454 -19.26 -15.84 3.64
C PHE A 454 -20.32 -16.69 2.96
N ASP A 455 -21.25 -16.07 2.25
CA ASP A 455 -22.34 -16.75 1.56
C ASP A 455 -22.14 -16.64 0.04
N ALA A 456 -21.68 -17.73 -0.56
CA ALA A 456 -21.41 -17.85 -1.99
C ALA A 456 -22.45 -18.69 -2.73
N ARG A 457 -23.60 -18.96 -2.09
CA ARG A 457 -24.63 -19.84 -2.66
C ARG A 457 -25.22 -19.31 -3.97
N GLN A 458 -25.46 -20.21 -4.90
CA GLN A 458 -26.16 -19.96 -6.16
C GLN A 458 -27.15 -21.09 -6.47
N GLY A 459 -28.36 -20.74 -6.92
CA GLY A 459 -29.30 -21.71 -7.48
C GLY A 459 -30.26 -21.07 -8.46
N ASP A 460 -30.79 -21.85 -9.40
CA ASP A 460 -31.69 -21.37 -10.47
C ASP A 460 -33.15 -21.76 -10.26
N PHE A 461 -33.43 -22.73 -9.38
CA PHE A 461 -34.77 -23.28 -9.14
C PHE A 461 -35.04 -23.51 -7.63
N PRO A 462 -35.35 -22.46 -6.84
CA PRO A 462 -35.60 -21.08 -7.22
C PRO A 462 -34.32 -20.28 -7.50
N SER A 463 -34.43 -19.20 -8.28
CA SER A 463 -33.32 -18.29 -8.55
C SER A 463 -32.93 -17.50 -7.31
N PHE A 464 -31.72 -17.71 -6.79
CA PHE A 464 -31.11 -16.86 -5.77
C PHE A 464 -29.60 -16.71 -6.03
N ARG A 465 -29.05 -15.57 -5.56
CA ARG A 465 -27.66 -15.15 -5.78
C ARG A 465 -27.13 -14.47 -4.52
N SER A 466 -26.37 -15.19 -3.72
CA SER A 466 -25.80 -14.69 -2.47
C SER A 466 -24.64 -13.71 -2.69
N PRO A 467 -24.24 -12.89 -1.71
CA PRO A 467 -23.29 -11.79 -1.93
C PRO A 467 -21.93 -12.19 -2.54
N TRP A 468 -21.48 -13.44 -2.37
CA TRP A 468 -20.17 -13.95 -2.79
C TRP A 468 -20.22 -14.95 -3.96
N TYR A 469 -21.38 -15.18 -4.58
CA TYR A 469 -21.54 -16.25 -5.59
C TYR A 469 -20.66 -16.10 -6.85
N ARG A 470 -20.14 -14.89 -7.09
CA ARG A 470 -19.24 -14.53 -8.20
C ARG A 470 -17.76 -14.54 -7.84
N ASN A 471 -17.40 -14.75 -6.57
CA ASN A 471 -16.00 -14.79 -6.17
C ASN A 471 -15.28 -15.90 -6.94
N ASN A 472 -14.21 -15.54 -7.65
CA ASN A 472 -13.43 -16.46 -8.47
C ASN A 472 -12.12 -16.90 -7.83
N GLY A 473 -11.77 -16.31 -6.69
CA GLY A 473 -10.45 -16.42 -6.10
C GLY A 473 -9.34 -15.84 -6.98
N ILE A 474 -8.12 -15.79 -6.42
CA ILE A 474 -6.96 -15.16 -7.05
C ILE A 474 -6.55 -15.90 -8.33
N ASN A 475 -6.42 -17.24 -8.27
CA ASN A 475 -5.95 -18.05 -9.39
C ASN A 475 -7.03 -18.31 -10.44
N GLY A 476 -8.29 -18.51 -10.03
CA GLY A 476 -9.41 -18.70 -10.96
C GLY A 476 -9.60 -17.50 -11.88
N ARG A 477 -9.43 -16.28 -11.33
CA ARG A 477 -9.46 -15.01 -12.08
C ARG A 477 -8.49 -14.96 -13.25
N VAL A 478 -7.33 -15.61 -13.17
CA VAL A 478 -6.29 -15.61 -14.22
C VAL A 478 -6.13 -16.98 -14.89
N SER A 479 -7.15 -17.84 -14.76
CA SER A 479 -7.21 -19.14 -15.43
C SER A 479 -6.04 -20.07 -15.10
N LEU A 480 -5.43 -19.94 -13.93
CA LEU A 480 -4.50 -20.95 -13.43
C LEU A 480 -5.27 -22.17 -12.92
N PRO A 481 -4.72 -23.38 -13.08
CA PRO A 481 -5.30 -24.59 -12.48
C PRO A 481 -5.35 -24.47 -10.96
N LEU A 482 -6.24 -25.26 -10.34
CA LEU A 482 -6.30 -25.41 -8.89
C LEU A 482 -4.97 -25.96 -8.35
N GLU A 483 -4.48 -25.36 -7.28
CA GLU A 483 -3.43 -26.00 -6.49
C GLU A 483 -4.04 -27.20 -5.75
N ILE A 484 -3.52 -28.40 -5.97
CA ILE A 484 -4.06 -29.62 -5.37
C ILE A 484 -3.38 -29.89 -4.04
N ILE A 485 -4.15 -29.80 -2.96
CA ILE A 485 -3.70 -30.20 -1.62
C ILE A 485 -4.14 -31.63 -1.37
N ASP A 486 -3.17 -32.52 -1.21
CA ASP A 486 -3.42 -33.94 -0.92
C ASP A 486 -4.05 -34.09 0.47
N SER A 487 -5.38 -34.18 0.48
CA SER A 487 -6.17 -34.28 1.71
C SER A 487 -5.80 -35.52 2.53
N SER A 488 -5.31 -36.59 1.91
CA SER A 488 -4.95 -37.83 2.62
C SER A 488 -3.72 -37.67 3.52
N LYS A 489 -2.91 -36.62 3.32
CA LYS A 489 -1.78 -36.28 4.20
C LYS A 489 -2.22 -35.67 5.53
N TYR A 490 -3.40 -35.08 5.57
CA TYR A 490 -3.83 -34.23 6.67
C TYR A 490 -5.08 -34.75 7.38
N TYR A 491 -5.99 -35.38 6.65
CA TYR A 491 -7.30 -35.77 7.13
C TYR A 491 -7.52 -37.29 7.08
N ASP A 492 -8.30 -37.80 8.03
CA ASP A 492 -8.99 -39.09 7.89
C ASP A 492 -10.08 -38.95 6.82
N THR A 493 -9.86 -39.59 5.68
CA THR A 493 -10.77 -39.56 4.53
C THR A 493 -11.91 -40.56 4.64
N THR A 494 -11.96 -41.36 5.72
CA THR A 494 -13.00 -42.37 5.96
C THR A 494 -14.18 -41.85 6.79
N SER A 495 -14.06 -40.64 7.36
CA SER A 495 -15.08 -39.99 8.18
C SER A 495 -15.57 -38.66 7.58
N LEU A 496 -16.86 -38.35 7.79
CA LEU A 496 -17.49 -37.08 7.42
C LEU A 496 -18.22 -36.49 8.64
N PRO A 497 -17.98 -35.21 9.01
CA PRO A 497 -17.00 -34.30 8.43
C PRO A 497 -15.56 -34.81 8.63
N ARG A 498 -14.67 -34.48 7.69
CA ARG A 498 -13.26 -34.91 7.73
C ARG A 498 -12.60 -34.42 9.02
N GLN A 499 -11.84 -35.29 9.67
CA GLN A 499 -11.08 -34.95 10.88
C GLN A 499 -9.58 -34.97 10.59
N PHE A 500 -8.80 -34.13 11.27
CA PHE A 500 -7.34 -34.20 11.15
C PHE A 500 -6.81 -35.53 11.69
N LEU A 501 -5.78 -36.09 11.06
CA LEU A 501 -5.13 -37.33 11.52
C LEU A 501 -4.48 -37.14 12.90
N ASN A 502 -3.91 -35.96 13.15
CA ASN A 502 -3.32 -35.55 14.43
C ASN A 502 -3.06 -34.03 14.43
N ALA A 503 -2.65 -33.46 15.56
CA ALA A 503 -2.33 -32.04 15.67
C ALA A 503 -1.21 -31.59 14.72
N SER A 504 -0.15 -32.41 14.55
CA SER A 504 0.94 -32.09 13.62
C SER A 504 0.49 -32.07 12.15
N SER A 505 -0.57 -32.78 11.78
CA SER A 505 -1.20 -32.67 10.46
C SER A 505 -1.86 -31.31 10.26
N GLN A 506 -2.49 -30.74 11.29
CA GLN A 506 -3.03 -29.39 11.22
C GLN A 506 -1.90 -28.36 11.04
N ASP A 507 -0.86 -28.42 11.88
CA ASP A 507 0.30 -27.51 11.78
C ASP A 507 0.97 -27.60 10.39
N SER A 508 1.08 -28.81 9.86
CA SER A 508 1.67 -29.05 8.53
C SER A 508 0.79 -28.52 7.39
N LEU A 509 -0.53 -28.59 7.54
CA LEU A 509 -1.46 -27.99 6.57
C LEU A 509 -1.38 -26.47 6.62
N GLU A 510 -1.39 -25.88 7.81
CA GLU A 510 -1.25 -24.42 7.99
C GLU A 510 0.05 -23.92 7.36
N LEU A 511 1.18 -24.60 7.62
CA LEU A 511 2.46 -24.25 7.01
C LEU A 511 2.45 -24.41 5.48
N ASN A 512 1.81 -25.46 4.96
CA ASN A 512 1.69 -25.65 3.51
C ASN A 512 0.86 -24.52 2.88
N MET A 513 -0.29 -24.19 3.47
CA MET A 513 -1.17 -23.10 3.05
C MET A 513 -0.49 -21.74 3.10
N GLU A 514 0.31 -21.48 4.14
CA GLU A 514 1.08 -20.23 4.25
C GLU A 514 2.15 -20.13 3.16
N ASN A 515 2.87 -21.22 2.87
CA ASN A 515 3.83 -21.23 1.76
C ASN A 515 3.13 -21.02 0.40
N TYR A 516 1.96 -21.62 0.22
CA TYR A 516 1.13 -21.42 -0.97
C TYR A 516 0.66 -19.96 -1.09
N LEU A 517 0.23 -19.35 0.01
CA LEU A 517 -0.14 -17.94 0.08
C LEU A 517 1.02 -17.04 -0.35
N VAL A 518 2.22 -17.24 0.21
CA VAL A 518 3.43 -16.45 -0.12
C VAL A 518 3.85 -16.60 -1.57
N ASN A 519 3.68 -17.79 -2.15
CA ASN A 519 4.01 -18.02 -3.56
C ASN A 519 2.95 -17.40 -4.48
N SER A 520 1.68 -17.46 -4.10
CA SER A 520 0.57 -16.87 -4.85
C SER A 520 0.64 -15.33 -4.81
N SER A 521 0.97 -14.74 -3.67
CA SER A 521 1.16 -13.29 -3.55
C SER A 521 2.34 -12.79 -4.37
N ALA A 522 3.37 -13.62 -4.57
CA ALA A 522 4.49 -13.29 -5.46
C ALA A 522 4.10 -13.17 -6.94
N LEU A 523 3.04 -13.87 -7.37
CA LEU A 523 2.54 -13.78 -8.76
C LEU A 523 1.57 -12.60 -8.92
N GLU A 524 0.79 -12.31 -7.88
CA GLU A 524 -0.29 -11.33 -7.92
C GLU A 524 0.18 -9.91 -7.54
N LEU A 525 0.84 -9.77 -6.39
CA LEU A 525 1.20 -8.49 -5.76
C LEU A 525 2.61 -7.98 -6.12
N ALA A 526 3.30 -8.64 -7.05
CA ALA A 526 4.68 -8.28 -7.40
C ALA A 526 4.83 -6.78 -7.69
N PHE A 527 5.82 -6.16 -7.06
CA PHE A 527 6.22 -4.75 -7.22
C PHE A 527 5.33 -3.72 -6.51
N GLU A 528 4.26 -4.12 -5.82
CA GLU A 528 3.25 -3.18 -5.33
C GLU A 528 3.56 -2.54 -3.97
N GLY A 529 4.63 -2.98 -3.29
CA GLY A 529 5.05 -2.44 -2.00
C GLY A 529 4.68 -3.31 -0.80
N ASP A 530 4.31 -4.57 -1.04
CA ASP A 530 3.88 -5.53 -0.02
C ASP A 530 4.94 -6.60 0.25
N ARG A 531 5.88 -6.84 -0.68
CA ARG A 531 6.66 -8.09 -0.67
C ARG A 531 7.59 -8.23 0.53
N TRP A 532 8.40 -7.22 0.83
CA TRP A 532 9.27 -7.23 2.00
C TRP A 532 8.48 -7.25 3.32
N PRO A 533 7.47 -6.38 3.55
CA PRO A 533 6.59 -6.47 4.71
C PRO A 533 6.05 -7.88 4.97
N ASP A 534 5.52 -8.56 3.95
CA ASP A 534 4.99 -9.92 4.09
C ASP A 534 6.06 -10.93 4.49
N LEU A 535 7.19 -10.95 3.77
CA LEU A 535 8.29 -11.86 4.07
C LEU A 535 8.82 -11.64 5.49
N LEU A 536 8.95 -10.38 5.92
CA LEU A 536 9.42 -10.03 7.25
C LEU A 536 8.44 -10.47 8.34
N ARG A 537 7.14 -10.17 8.18
CA ARG A 537 6.10 -10.53 9.15
C ARG A 537 6.03 -12.04 9.38
N ILE A 538 6.08 -12.80 8.29
CA ILE A 538 6.07 -14.27 8.33
C ILE A 538 7.36 -14.80 8.95
N ALA A 539 8.53 -14.24 8.58
CA ALA A 539 9.80 -14.63 9.18
C ALA A 539 9.84 -14.38 10.69
N LEU A 540 9.41 -13.19 11.14
CA LEU A 540 9.36 -12.85 12.58
C LEU A 540 8.43 -13.78 13.35
N ARG A 541 7.24 -14.09 12.80
CA ARG A 541 6.32 -15.05 13.41
C ARG A 541 6.95 -16.43 13.51
N ARG A 542 7.46 -16.96 12.40
CA ARG A 542 8.10 -18.29 12.35
C ARG A 542 9.25 -18.38 13.35
N GLU A 543 10.08 -17.34 13.43
CA GLU A 543 11.20 -17.28 14.38
C GLU A 543 10.73 -17.28 15.84
N LYS A 544 9.63 -16.57 16.14
CA LYS A 544 9.01 -16.56 17.47
C LYS A 544 8.40 -17.90 17.85
N GLU A 545 7.78 -18.60 16.91
CA GLU A 545 7.14 -19.90 17.11
C GLU A 545 8.17 -21.04 17.20
N GLN A 546 9.16 -21.03 16.31
CA GLN A 546 10.24 -22.00 16.26
C GLN A 546 11.56 -21.30 15.86
N PRO A 547 12.49 -21.10 16.81
CA PRO A 547 13.79 -20.48 16.53
C PRO A 547 14.54 -21.14 15.37
N GLY A 548 15.11 -20.33 14.49
CA GLY A 548 15.80 -20.71 13.25
C GLY A 548 14.88 -20.93 12.04
N SER A 549 13.57 -21.12 12.22
CA SER A 549 12.66 -21.37 11.09
C SER A 549 12.37 -20.10 10.29
N GLY A 550 12.32 -18.93 10.94
CA GLY A 550 12.17 -17.63 10.28
C GLY A 550 13.43 -17.24 9.51
N VAL A 551 14.60 -17.48 10.12
CA VAL A 551 15.90 -17.34 9.45
C VAL A 551 15.97 -18.18 8.17
N ALA A 552 15.67 -19.48 8.27
CA ALA A 552 15.71 -20.38 7.12
C ALA A 552 14.75 -19.94 6.00
N PHE A 553 13.53 -19.51 6.38
CA PHE A 553 12.53 -19.00 5.44
C PHE A 553 13.04 -17.75 4.69
N LEU A 554 13.51 -16.73 5.41
CA LEU A 554 13.92 -15.47 4.81
C LEU A 554 15.19 -15.64 3.96
N GLN A 555 16.17 -16.40 4.44
CA GLN A 555 17.36 -16.76 3.65
C GLN A 555 16.98 -17.45 2.35
N ALA A 556 16.08 -18.45 2.39
CA ALA A 556 15.66 -19.17 1.19
C ALA A 556 14.98 -18.26 0.17
N LYS A 557 14.10 -17.36 0.63
CA LYS A 557 13.38 -16.41 -0.24
C LYS A 557 14.33 -15.40 -0.89
N ILE A 558 15.12 -14.68 -0.09
CA ILE A 558 15.96 -13.60 -0.62
C ILE A 558 17.14 -14.15 -1.44
N SER A 559 17.79 -15.25 -1.04
CA SER A 559 18.89 -15.83 -1.81
C SER A 559 18.45 -16.35 -3.17
N ALA A 560 17.20 -16.77 -3.33
CA ALA A 560 16.68 -17.32 -4.59
C ALA A 560 16.79 -16.33 -5.76
N LYS A 561 16.64 -15.02 -5.53
CA LYS A 561 16.75 -14.01 -6.61
C LYS A 561 18.16 -13.97 -7.21
N PHE A 562 19.18 -14.04 -6.36
CA PHE A 562 20.59 -14.03 -6.78
C PHE A 562 21.01 -15.34 -7.45
N ILE A 563 20.50 -16.48 -6.95
CA ILE A 563 20.71 -17.78 -7.60
C ILE A 563 20.11 -17.76 -9.01
N ALA A 564 18.88 -17.27 -9.15
CA ALA A 564 18.22 -17.15 -10.46
C ALA A 564 18.95 -16.16 -11.39
N ALA A 565 19.62 -15.15 -10.85
CA ALA A 565 20.46 -14.22 -11.59
C ALA A 565 21.85 -14.77 -11.97
N GLY A 566 22.21 -15.98 -11.51
CA GLY A 566 23.53 -16.58 -11.78
C GLY A 566 24.63 -16.09 -10.83
N GLU A 567 24.27 -15.58 -9.65
CA GLU A 567 25.18 -14.97 -8.67
C GLU A 567 25.20 -15.73 -7.33
N PRO A 568 25.58 -17.02 -7.30
CA PRO A 568 25.52 -17.84 -6.07
C PRO A 568 26.43 -17.32 -4.94
N GLY A 569 27.53 -16.65 -5.26
CA GLY A 569 28.41 -16.03 -4.26
C GLY A 569 27.76 -14.84 -3.54
N LEU A 570 26.99 -14.04 -4.29
CA LEU A 570 26.20 -12.95 -3.71
C LEU A 570 25.05 -13.51 -2.89
N ALA A 571 24.38 -14.57 -3.39
CA ALA A 571 23.34 -15.29 -2.65
C ALA A 571 23.82 -15.76 -1.28
N ALA A 572 25.02 -16.34 -1.20
CA ALA A 572 25.63 -16.80 0.05
C ALA A 572 25.97 -15.63 1.00
N THR A 573 26.46 -14.51 0.45
CA THR A 573 26.79 -13.31 1.22
C THR A 573 25.54 -12.69 1.85
N VAL A 574 24.47 -12.54 1.08
CA VAL A 574 23.18 -12.02 1.59
C VAL A 574 22.57 -12.99 2.59
N SER A 575 22.61 -14.30 2.30
CA SER A 575 22.16 -15.34 3.23
C SER A 575 22.85 -15.24 4.59
N ALA A 576 24.18 -15.11 4.61
CA ALA A 576 24.95 -14.99 5.84
C ALA A 576 24.56 -13.77 6.69
N LYS A 577 24.16 -12.65 6.07
CA LYS A 577 23.66 -11.49 6.81
C LYS A 577 22.28 -11.72 7.40
N LEU A 578 21.39 -12.35 6.65
CA LEU A 578 20.02 -12.67 7.07
C LEU A 578 19.97 -13.75 8.16
N ALA A 579 21.09 -14.42 8.44
CA ALA A 579 21.23 -15.36 9.56
C ALA A 579 20.97 -14.70 10.94
N GLU A 580 21.13 -13.38 11.02
CA GLU A 580 20.98 -12.60 12.25
C GLU A 580 19.71 -11.74 12.18
N PRO A 581 18.65 -12.01 12.98
CA PRO A 581 17.38 -11.29 12.89
C PRO A 581 17.45 -9.77 13.04
N LYS A 582 18.46 -9.26 13.77
CA LYS A 582 18.71 -7.81 13.88
C LYS A 582 19.01 -7.14 12.53
N ASN A 583 19.50 -7.89 11.55
CA ASN A 583 19.81 -7.40 10.21
C ASN A 583 18.59 -7.40 9.29
N TRP A 584 17.44 -7.93 9.74
CA TRP A 584 16.19 -7.82 9.00
C TRP A 584 15.64 -6.39 9.05
N PHE A 585 16.12 -5.56 9.99
CA PHE A 585 15.78 -4.15 10.07
C PHE A 585 16.96 -3.29 9.62
N LEU A 586 16.64 -2.17 8.98
CA LEU A 586 17.57 -1.11 8.68
C LEU A 586 17.98 -0.39 9.97
N LYS A 587 19.20 0.15 9.98
CA LYS A 587 19.65 0.97 11.10
C LYS A 587 18.93 2.31 11.05
N PHE A 588 18.26 2.66 12.14
CA PHE A 588 17.69 4.00 12.28
C PHE A 588 18.81 5.03 12.52
N ASP A 589 19.05 5.89 11.53
CA ASP A 589 19.93 7.04 11.66
C ASP A 589 19.21 8.36 11.33
N TRP A 590 19.57 9.41 12.06
CA TRP A 590 19.02 10.76 11.93
C TRP A 590 20.10 11.80 11.61
N ASN A 591 21.37 11.40 11.51
CA ASN A 591 22.48 12.34 11.46
C ASN A 591 22.78 12.90 10.06
#